data_AF-A0AA39LI03-F1
#
_entry.id   AF-A0AA39LI03-F1
#
_cell.length_a   1.000
_cell.length_b   1.000
_cell.length_c   1.000
_cell.angle_alpha   90.00
_cell.angle_beta   90.00
_cell.angle_gamma   90.00
#
_symmetry.space_group_name_H-M   'P 1'
#
loop_
_entity.id
_entity.type
_entity.pdbx_description
1 polymer ?
#
loop_
_entity_poly.entity_id
_entity_poly.type
_entity_poly.pdbx_seq_one_letter_code
_entity_poly.pdbx_strand_id
1 'polypeptide(L)'
;MYSLEYKETLNGKEYRTKYVQPFFKVHHEPHHKLQVIMPHEQSKSLLSPLFKAADDPPQHGQSSQKKKSFFGIHLLPLLDIKSYIEPKWPRPFDKYAHCMDIPCSCPYYNGKVVNGSCVLPSGQILTKALRKDFRMYTPAEKRKFEEALNEMKHTGLYNEIGKMHKYGGIHSGPAFLPWHRELIKRFAPIFY
;
A
#
# COMPACT_ATOMS: atom_id res chain seq x y z
N MET A 1 -0.29 4.72 15.84
CA MET A 1 0.51 4.87 17.07
C MET A 1 0.12 3.77 18.04
N TYR A 2 0.97 2.77 18.20
CA TYR A 2 0.79 1.75 19.22
C TYR A 2 1.27 2.34 20.54
N SER A 3 0.39 2.42 21.53
CA SER A 3 0.79 2.71 22.91
C SER A 3 0.41 1.51 23.74
N LEU A 4 1.41 0.83 24.29
CA LEU A 4 1.20 -0.21 25.28
C LEU A 4 1.25 0.46 26.64
N GLU A 5 0.15 0.37 27.37
CA GLU A 5 0.06 0.83 28.75
C GLU A 5 0.00 -0.39 29.65
N TYR A 6 0.95 -0.48 30.56
CA TYR A 6 0.97 -1.49 31.61
C TYR A 6 0.70 -0.79 32.94
N LYS A 7 -0.14 -1.43 33.75
CA LYS A 7 -0.41 -1.03 35.12
C LYS A 7 0.22 -2.07 36.03
N GLU A 8 1.10 -1.62 36.91
CA GLU A 8 1.76 -2.48 37.89
C GLU A 8 1.62 -1.87 39.27
N THR A 9 1.35 -2.70 40.28
CA THR A 9 1.24 -2.24 41.67
C THR A 9 2.46 -2.72 42.43
N LEU A 10 3.29 -1.79 42.89
CA LEU A 10 4.49 -2.05 43.68
C LEU A 10 4.36 -1.30 45.02
N ASN A 11 4.49 -2.03 46.14
CA ASN A 11 4.37 -1.48 47.50
C ASN A 11 3.09 -0.64 47.74
N GLY A 12 1.95 -1.09 47.22
CA GLY A 12 0.66 -0.41 47.36
C GLY A 12 0.50 0.87 46.53
N LYS A 13 1.48 1.22 45.68
CA LYS A 13 1.40 2.33 44.73
C LYS A 13 1.21 1.79 43.30
N GLU A 14 0.27 2.37 42.57
CA GLU A 14 0.00 2.03 41.17
C GLU A 14 0.96 2.83 40.27
N TYR A 15 1.72 2.12 39.44
CA TYR A 15 2.63 2.68 38.45
C TYR A 15 2.06 2.42 37.06
N ARG A 16 2.09 3.46 36.22
CA ARG A 16 1.68 3.36 34.81
C ARG A 16 2.89 3.53 33.92
N THR A 17 3.29 2.44 33.28
CA THR A 17 4.37 2.47 32.30
C THR A 17 3.75 2.56 30.92
N LYS A 18 4.04 3.66 30.22
CA LYS A 18 3.59 3.90 28.86
C LYS A 18 4.76 3.74 27.91
N TYR A 19 4.77 2.64 27.16
CA TYR A 19 5.71 2.47 26.06
C TYR A 19 5.21 3.24 24.86
N VAL A 20 5.85 4.37 24.62
CA VAL A 20 5.63 5.20 23.45
C VAL A 20 6.75 4.93 22.47
N GLN A 21 6.44 4.39 21.31
CA GLN A 21 7.42 4.20 20.25
C GLN A 21 8.06 5.57 19.93
N PRO A 22 9.40 5.72 20.01
CA PRO A 22 10.05 7.02 19.88
C PRO A 22 9.97 7.50 18.44
N PHE A 23 9.31 8.63 18.19
CA PHE A 23 9.13 9.16 16.84
C PHE A 23 9.32 10.67 16.76
N PHE A 24 10.10 11.06 15.75
CA PHE A 24 10.10 12.39 15.14
C PHE A 24 8.70 12.68 14.61
N LYS A 25 7.94 13.55 15.29
CA LYS A 25 6.69 14.10 14.76
C LYS A 25 7.02 15.08 13.63
N VAL A 26 6.76 14.69 12.39
CA VAL A 26 6.54 15.68 11.33
C VAL A 26 5.07 16.09 11.40
N HIS A 27 4.81 17.35 11.72
CA HIS A 27 3.46 17.92 11.71
C HIS A 27 2.94 17.90 10.27
N HIS A 28 1.77 17.30 10.05
CA HIS A 28 1.09 17.29 8.75
C HIS A 28 -0.32 17.85 8.95
N GLU A 29 -0.73 18.79 8.10
CA GLU A 29 -2.12 19.27 8.10
C GLU A 29 -3.10 18.14 7.76
N PRO A 30 -4.29 18.10 8.38
CA PRO A 30 -5.29 17.08 8.09
C PRO A 30 -5.82 17.21 6.65
N HIS A 31 -5.62 16.18 5.83
CA HIS A 31 -6.23 16.10 4.51
C HIS A 31 -7.73 15.77 4.63
N HIS A 32 -8.57 16.53 3.94
CA HIS A 32 -10.01 16.28 3.85
C HIS A 32 -10.26 14.99 3.04
N LYS A 33 -11.01 14.04 3.60
CA LYS A 33 -11.59 12.97 2.79
C LYS A 33 -12.78 13.54 2.04
N LEU A 34 -12.78 13.49 0.71
CA LEU A 34 -13.96 13.78 -0.09
C LEU A 34 -15.13 12.96 0.46
N GLN A 35 -16.27 13.61 0.72
CA GLN A 35 -17.49 12.91 1.12
C GLN A 35 -18.01 12.14 -0.10
N VAL A 36 -17.56 10.89 -0.24
CA VAL A 36 -18.25 9.94 -1.10
C VAL A 36 -19.55 9.59 -0.39
N ILE A 37 -20.67 10.10 -0.89
CA ILE A 37 -21.99 9.58 -0.53
C ILE A 37 -21.97 8.12 -0.95
N MET A 38 -21.75 7.22 0.00
CA MET A 38 -21.94 5.79 -0.24
C MET A 38 -23.46 5.59 -0.33
N PRO A 39 -24.01 5.17 -1.49
CA PRO A 39 -25.37 4.71 -1.51
C PRO A 39 -25.50 3.59 -0.48
N HIS A 40 -26.55 3.66 0.32
CA HIS A 40 -27.03 2.60 1.19
C HIS A 40 -26.94 1.25 0.46
N GLU A 41 -26.51 0.20 1.15
CA GLU A 41 -26.32 -1.17 0.68
C GLU A 41 -27.35 -1.63 -0.38
N GLN A 42 -27.09 -1.29 -1.64
CA GLN A 42 -27.56 -2.06 -2.77
C GLN A 42 -26.43 -3.03 -3.05
N SER A 43 -26.77 -4.31 -3.15
CA SER A 43 -25.84 -5.38 -3.50
C SER A 43 -24.93 -4.87 -4.62
N LYS A 44 -23.68 -4.55 -4.30
CA LYS A 44 -22.71 -4.18 -5.33
C LYS A 44 -22.66 -5.41 -6.22
N SER A 45 -23.21 -5.30 -7.42
CA SER A 45 -23.00 -6.31 -8.43
C SER A 45 -21.50 -6.52 -8.49
N LEU A 46 -21.06 -7.77 -8.43
CA LEU A 46 -19.66 -8.18 -8.60
C LEU A 46 -19.09 -7.77 -9.98
N LEU A 47 -19.84 -7.02 -10.78
CA LEU A 47 -19.59 -6.65 -12.17
C LEU A 47 -19.09 -5.21 -12.36
N SER A 48 -19.16 -4.33 -11.36
CA SER A 48 -18.67 -2.95 -11.50
C SER A 48 -17.21 -2.81 -11.01
N PRO A 49 -16.36 -2.04 -11.70
CA PRO A 49 -14.97 -1.85 -11.29
C PRO A 49 -14.88 -1.19 -9.91
N LEU A 50 -14.06 -1.76 -9.03
CA LEU A 50 -13.81 -1.24 -7.69
C LEU A 50 -12.95 0.03 -7.70
N PHE A 51 -12.04 0.14 -8.68
CA PHE A 51 -11.20 1.29 -8.91
C PHE A 51 -11.58 1.94 -10.23
N LYS A 52 -11.96 3.22 -10.19
CA LYS A 52 -12.26 4.06 -11.36
C LYS A 52 -11.67 5.44 -11.12
N ALA A 53 -11.07 6.07 -12.13
CA ALA A 53 -10.73 7.49 -12.05
C ALA A 53 -12.00 8.31 -11.89
N ALA A 54 -11.91 9.39 -11.12
CA ALA A 54 -12.95 10.40 -11.13
C ALA A 54 -13.03 11.01 -12.54
N ASP A 55 -14.25 11.11 -13.07
CA ASP A 55 -14.50 11.72 -14.36
C ASP A 55 -14.23 13.24 -14.30
N ASP A 56 -14.47 13.86 -13.13
CA ASP A 56 -14.25 15.28 -12.86
C ASP A 56 -13.13 15.54 -11.82
N PRO A 57 -12.42 16.69 -11.91
CA PRO A 57 -11.49 17.11 -10.88
C PRO A 57 -12.20 17.33 -9.54
N PRO A 58 -11.55 17.01 -8.41
CA PRO A 58 -12.15 17.16 -7.09
C PRO A 58 -12.49 18.63 -6.81
N GLN A 59 -13.75 18.90 -6.51
CA GLN A 59 -14.17 20.23 -6.08
C GLN A 59 -13.61 20.53 -4.68
N HIS A 60 -13.08 21.74 -4.48
CA HIS A 60 -12.60 22.19 -3.18
C HIS A 60 -13.79 22.38 -2.21
N GLY A 61 -13.98 21.44 -1.30
CA GLY A 61 -15.00 21.54 -0.25
C GLY A 61 -14.60 22.56 0.83
N GLN A 62 -15.57 23.38 1.28
CA GLN A 62 -15.41 24.28 2.43
C GLN A 62 -15.44 23.50 3.76
N SER A 63 -14.58 23.89 4.70
CA SER A 63 -14.31 23.14 5.93
C SER A 63 -15.46 23.19 6.94
N SER A 64 -16.01 22.02 7.28
CA SER A 64 -16.80 21.85 8.50
C SER A 64 -16.19 20.73 9.36
N GLN A 65 -15.66 21.15 10.51
CA GLN A 65 -15.15 20.37 11.65
C GLN A 65 -13.78 19.67 11.51
N LYS A 66 -12.87 20.01 12.43
CA LYS A 66 -11.54 19.41 12.65
C LYS A 66 -11.67 17.97 13.16
N LYS A 67 -11.77 16.98 12.28
CA LYS A 67 -11.55 15.57 12.65
C LYS A 67 -10.05 15.29 12.76
N LYS A 68 -9.61 14.61 13.82
CA LYS A 68 -8.22 14.15 13.95
C LYS A 68 -7.87 13.25 12.76
N SER A 69 -6.76 13.56 12.09
CA SER A 69 -6.21 12.72 11.02
C SER A 69 -5.74 11.39 11.62
N PHE A 70 -6.27 10.27 11.10
CA PHE A 70 -5.86 8.91 11.48
C PHE A 70 -4.69 8.38 10.63
N PHE A 71 -3.98 9.27 9.94
CA PHE A 71 -2.84 8.89 9.12
C PHE A 71 -1.76 8.20 9.97
N GLY A 72 -1.37 6.98 9.59
CA GLY A 72 -0.39 6.17 10.35
C GLY A 72 -0.92 5.52 11.64
N ILE A 73 -2.24 5.50 11.87
CA ILE A 73 -2.84 4.78 13.00
C ILE A 73 -3.53 3.52 12.48
N HIS A 74 -2.84 2.38 12.56
CA HIS A 74 -3.43 1.06 12.34
C HIS A 74 -3.83 0.45 13.68
N LEU A 75 -5.14 0.31 13.92
CA LEU A 75 -5.64 -0.51 15.02
C LEU A 75 -5.54 -1.96 14.57
N LEU A 76 -4.64 -2.73 15.17
CA LEU A 76 -4.61 -4.17 15.00
C LEU A 76 -5.71 -4.78 15.88
N PRO A 77 -6.61 -5.61 15.33
CA PRO A 77 -7.49 -6.46 16.12
C PRO A 77 -6.70 -7.17 17.23
N LEU A 78 -7.30 -7.33 18.42
CA LEU A 78 -6.66 -8.04 19.54
C LEU A 78 -6.27 -9.49 19.17
N LEU A 79 -6.97 -10.09 18.20
CA LEU A 79 -6.65 -11.40 17.62
C LEU A 79 -5.35 -11.34 16.80
N ASP A 80 -5.17 -10.33 15.97
CA ASP A 80 -3.97 -10.15 15.12
C ASP A 80 -2.69 -9.96 15.96
N ILE A 81 -2.82 -9.44 17.19
CA ILE A 81 -1.70 -9.30 18.15
C ILE A 81 -1.29 -10.67 18.73
N LYS A 82 -2.25 -11.56 18.96
CA LYS A 82 -1.99 -12.91 19.52
C LYS A 82 -1.46 -13.89 18.47
N SER A 83 -1.82 -13.70 17.21
CA SER A 83 -1.35 -14.50 16.08
C SER A 83 -0.55 -13.63 15.13
N TYR A 84 0.68 -13.26 15.49
CA TYR A 84 1.56 -12.56 14.56
C TYR A 84 1.65 -13.35 13.24
N ILE A 85 1.12 -12.78 12.17
CA ILE A 85 1.26 -13.32 10.82
C ILE A 85 2.42 -12.57 10.18
N GLU A 86 3.52 -13.27 9.96
CA GLU A 86 4.67 -12.73 9.24
C GLU A 86 4.21 -12.26 7.83
N PRO A 87 4.41 -10.98 7.47
CA PRO A 87 4.06 -10.49 6.16
C PRO A 87 4.95 -11.15 5.10
N LYS A 88 4.36 -12.03 4.28
CA LYS A 88 5.04 -12.70 3.16
C LYS A 88 4.53 -12.18 1.82
N TRP A 89 5.45 -12.00 0.88
CA TRP A 89 5.09 -11.66 -0.49
C TRP A 89 4.25 -12.80 -1.10
N PRO A 90 3.25 -12.48 -1.94
CA PRO A 90 2.43 -13.48 -2.60
C PRO A 90 3.28 -14.30 -3.57
N ARG A 91 3.00 -15.61 -3.69
CA ARG A 91 3.62 -16.45 -4.71
C ARG A 91 3.03 -16.14 -6.09
N PRO A 92 3.83 -16.21 -7.18
CA PRO A 92 5.26 -16.54 -7.24
C PRO A 92 6.19 -15.34 -7.04
N PHE A 93 5.64 -14.16 -6.73
CA PHE A 93 6.41 -12.91 -6.63
C PHE A 93 7.45 -12.94 -5.50
N ASP A 94 7.21 -13.70 -4.43
CA ASP A 94 8.17 -13.93 -3.34
C ASP A 94 9.57 -14.33 -3.81
N LYS A 95 9.66 -15.20 -4.83
CA LYS A 95 10.92 -15.63 -5.43
C LYS A 95 11.70 -14.48 -6.08
N TYR A 96 11.04 -13.43 -6.53
CA TYR A 96 11.68 -12.32 -7.26
C TYR A 96 11.71 -11.01 -6.47
N ALA A 97 11.07 -10.97 -5.30
CA ALA A 97 11.00 -9.77 -4.45
C ALA A 97 12.37 -9.29 -3.94
N HIS A 98 13.40 -10.13 -3.96
CA HIS A 98 14.78 -9.78 -3.59
C HIS A 98 15.62 -9.27 -4.77
N CYS A 99 15.12 -9.38 -6.01
CA CYS A 99 15.84 -8.88 -7.19
C CYS A 99 16.00 -7.36 -7.15
N MET A 100 17.22 -6.90 -7.41
CA MET A 100 17.57 -5.48 -7.37
C MET A 100 17.75 -4.87 -8.76
N ASP A 101 17.87 -5.70 -9.79
CA ASP A 101 18.07 -5.33 -11.19
C ASP A 101 17.08 -6.05 -12.13
N ILE A 102 17.02 -5.56 -13.37
CA ILE A 102 16.13 -6.11 -14.40
C ILE A 102 16.48 -7.57 -14.76
N PRO A 103 17.75 -7.95 -14.98
CA PRO A 103 18.11 -9.32 -15.31
C PRO A 103 17.67 -10.34 -14.27
N CYS A 104 17.82 -10.07 -12.96
CA CYS A 104 17.35 -10.96 -11.90
C CYS A 104 15.83 -11.17 -11.96
N SER A 105 15.06 -10.09 -12.18
CA SER A 105 13.60 -10.17 -12.26
C SER A 105 13.08 -10.71 -13.58
N CYS A 106 13.94 -10.91 -14.58
CA CYS A 106 13.52 -11.28 -15.93
C CYS A 106 12.63 -12.54 -16.03
N PRO A 107 12.92 -13.62 -15.27
CA PRO A 107 12.07 -14.82 -15.31
C PRO A 107 10.66 -14.61 -14.76
N TYR A 108 10.43 -13.57 -13.93
CA TYR A 108 9.08 -13.21 -13.48
C TYR A 108 8.18 -12.79 -14.65
N TYR A 109 8.75 -12.11 -15.65
CA TYR A 109 8.04 -11.65 -16.85
C TYR A 109 8.08 -12.68 -17.98
N ASN A 110 8.41 -13.94 -17.69
CA ASN A 110 8.68 -15.00 -18.68
C ASN A 110 9.75 -14.59 -19.73
N GLY A 111 10.63 -13.65 -19.39
CA GLY A 111 11.69 -13.17 -20.28
C GLY A 111 12.94 -14.03 -20.21
N LYS A 112 13.84 -13.82 -21.18
CA LYS A 112 15.18 -14.43 -21.22
C LYS A 112 16.25 -13.34 -21.16
N VAL A 113 17.29 -13.59 -20.39
CA VAL A 113 18.44 -12.68 -20.32
C VAL A 113 19.37 -12.96 -21.50
N VAL A 114 19.55 -11.97 -22.37
CA VAL A 114 20.46 -12.00 -23.52
C VAL A 114 21.40 -10.80 -23.41
N ASN A 115 22.70 -11.04 -23.38
CA ASN A 115 23.74 -9.99 -23.25
C ASN A 115 23.47 -9.01 -22.08
N GLY A 116 22.99 -9.51 -20.93
CA GLY A 116 22.69 -8.68 -19.75
C GLY A 116 21.40 -7.87 -19.84
N SER A 117 20.62 -8.01 -20.91
CA SER A 117 19.30 -7.39 -21.07
C SER A 117 18.20 -8.44 -21.01
N CYS A 118 17.05 -8.08 -20.42
CA CYS A 118 15.89 -8.96 -20.37
C CYS A 118 15.04 -8.80 -21.63
N VAL A 119 14.92 -9.85 -22.43
CA VAL A 119 14.09 -9.90 -23.63
C VAL A 119 12.78 -10.61 -23.29
N LEU A 120 11.67 -9.90 -23.41
CA LEU A 120 10.32 -10.42 -23.16
C LEU A 120 9.88 -11.40 -24.26
N PRO A 121 8.86 -12.24 -24.03
CA PRO A 121 8.29 -13.12 -25.06
C PRO A 121 7.85 -12.39 -26.34
N SER A 122 7.48 -11.11 -26.21
CA SER A 122 7.13 -10.23 -27.33
C SER A 122 8.33 -9.80 -28.19
N GLY A 123 9.56 -10.15 -27.80
CA GLY A 123 10.79 -9.68 -28.44
C GLY A 123 11.24 -8.29 -27.97
N GLN A 124 10.46 -7.61 -27.14
CA GLN A 124 10.82 -6.31 -26.60
C GLN A 124 11.84 -6.43 -25.46
N ILE A 125 12.76 -5.48 -25.39
CA ILE A 125 13.71 -5.38 -24.27
C ILE A 125 12.99 -4.70 -23.10
N LEU A 126 12.98 -5.34 -21.94
CA LEU A 126 12.44 -4.77 -20.71
C LEU A 126 13.35 -3.64 -20.21
N THR A 127 12.81 -2.43 -20.16
CA THR A 127 13.51 -1.24 -19.69
C THR A 127 12.98 -0.76 -18.33
N LYS A 128 13.61 0.26 -17.76
CA LYS A 128 13.10 0.93 -16.55
C LYS A 128 11.75 1.59 -16.86
N ALA A 129 10.77 1.39 -15.98
CA ALA A 129 9.47 2.05 -16.07
C ALA A 129 9.55 3.52 -15.65
N LEU A 130 8.80 4.38 -16.35
CA LEU A 130 8.63 5.78 -15.99
C LEU A 130 7.38 5.96 -15.11
N ARG A 131 7.54 6.51 -13.90
CA ARG A 131 6.40 6.91 -13.06
C ARG A 131 5.98 8.32 -13.44
N LYS A 132 4.75 8.46 -13.90
CA LYS A 132 4.16 9.75 -14.27
C LYS A 132 3.15 10.17 -13.22
N ASP A 133 2.86 11.46 -13.17
CA ASP A 133 1.70 11.96 -12.43
C ASP A 133 0.42 11.41 -13.07
N PHE A 134 -0.46 10.78 -12.28
CA PHE A 134 -1.71 10.20 -12.76
C PHE A 134 -2.60 11.22 -13.50
N ARG A 135 -2.52 12.50 -13.15
CA ARG A 135 -3.27 13.58 -13.80
C ARG A 135 -2.82 13.81 -15.24
N MET A 136 -1.57 13.47 -15.56
CA MET A 136 -0.98 13.58 -16.89
C MET A 136 -1.18 12.32 -17.75
N TYR A 137 -1.89 11.31 -17.25
CA TYR A 137 -2.16 10.11 -18.03
C TYR A 137 -3.18 10.41 -19.12
N THR A 138 -2.94 9.84 -20.30
CA THR A 138 -3.96 9.80 -21.35
C THR A 138 -5.16 8.95 -20.91
N PRO A 139 -6.36 9.11 -21.51
CA PRO A 139 -7.52 8.28 -21.16
C PRO A 139 -7.25 6.78 -21.27
N ALA A 140 -6.47 6.35 -22.28
CA ALA A 140 -6.10 4.95 -22.45
C ALA A 140 -5.18 4.45 -21.31
N GLU A 141 -4.25 5.28 -20.85
CA GLU A 141 -3.36 4.93 -19.74
C GLU A 141 -4.10 4.86 -18.40
N LYS A 142 -5.06 5.77 -18.15
CA LYS A 142 -5.92 5.72 -16.97
C LYS A 142 -6.72 4.43 -16.92
N ARG A 143 -7.36 4.08 -18.04
CA ARG A 143 -8.11 2.82 -18.17
C ARG A 143 -7.24 1.60 -17.91
N LYS A 144 -6.05 1.50 -18.51
CA LYS A 144 -5.11 0.40 -18.25
C LYS A 144 -4.71 0.30 -16.78
N PHE A 145 -4.45 1.45 -16.14
CA PHE A 145 -4.11 1.50 -14.72
C PHE A 145 -5.28 1.01 -13.84
N GLU A 146 -6.50 1.43 -14.14
CA GLU A 146 -7.72 0.99 -13.44
C GLU A 146 -7.99 -0.50 -13.63
N GLU A 147 -7.94 -0.99 -14.87
CA GLU A 147 -8.11 -2.41 -15.20
C GLU A 147 -7.15 -3.27 -14.39
N ALA A 148 -5.88 -2.89 -14.36
CA ALA A 148 -4.87 -3.66 -13.65
C ALA A 148 -5.07 -3.62 -12.12
N LEU A 149 -5.48 -2.49 -11.53
CA LEU A 149 -5.86 -2.43 -10.11
C LEU A 149 -7.08 -3.30 -9.78
N ASN A 150 -8.08 -3.30 -10.67
CA ASN A 150 -9.28 -4.12 -10.52
C ASN A 150 -8.94 -5.61 -10.60
N GLU A 151 -8.10 -6.00 -11.55
CA GLU A 151 -7.60 -7.38 -11.68
C GLU A 151 -6.85 -7.82 -10.43
N MET A 152 -5.93 -7.00 -9.92
CA MET A 152 -5.22 -7.28 -8.67
C MET A 152 -6.17 -7.44 -7.48
N LYS A 153 -7.28 -6.70 -7.47
CA LYS A 153 -8.27 -6.80 -6.41
C LYS A 153 -9.13 -8.04 -6.55
N HIS A 154 -9.52 -8.39 -7.77
CA HIS A 154 -10.28 -9.58 -8.10
C HIS A 154 -9.50 -10.85 -7.76
N THR A 155 -8.21 -10.90 -8.10
CA THR A 155 -7.30 -12.01 -7.77
C THR A 155 -6.92 -12.08 -6.27
N GLY A 156 -7.30 -11.08 -5.47
CA GLY A 156 -6.94 -10.96 -4.05
C GLY A 156 -5.52 -10.43 -3.80
N LEU A 157 -4.70 -10.29 -4.84
CA LEU A 157 -3.32 -9.83 -4.78
C LEU A 157 -3.17 -8.45 -4.12
N TYR A 158 -4.09 -7.53 -4.42
CA TYR A 158 -4.14 -6.20 -3.79
C TYR A 158 -4.30 -6.29 -2.27
N ASN A 159 -5.07 -7.27 -1.78
CA ASN A 159 -5.29 -7.46 -0.34
C ASN A 159 -4.05 -8.05 0.33
N GLU A 160 -3.38 -9.02 -0.30
CA GLU A 160 -2.14 -9.61 0.23
C GLU A 160 -1.03 -8.55 0.36
N ILE A 161 -0.86 -7.70 -0.64
CA ILE A 161 0.09 -6.58 -0.56
C ILE A 161 -0.36 -5.56 0.51
N GLY A 162 -1.66 -5.32 0.64
CA GLY A 162 -2.22 -4.50 1.71
C GLY A 162 -1.90 -5.03 3.11
N LYS A 163 -1.85 -6.36 3.30
CA LYS A 163 -1.40 -6.99 4.55
C LYS A 163 0.06 -6.71 4.85
N MET A 164 0.94 -6.66 3.84
CA MET A 164 2.36 -6.28 4.03
C MET A 164 2.48 -4.89 4.64
N HIS A 165 1.69 -3.93 4.17
CA HIS A 165 1.62 -2.59 4.76
C HIS A 165 0.99 -2.57 6.15
N LYS A 166 -0.12 -3.29 6.35
CA LYS A 166 -0.80 -3.37 7.64
C LYS A 166 0.10 -3.93 8.73
N TYR A 167 0.79 -5.03 8.47
CA TYR A 167 1.63 -5.72 9.46
C TYR A 167 3.06 -5.21 9.52
N GLY A 168 3.55 -4.52 8.48
CA GLY A 168 4.86 -3.88 8.49
C GLY A 168 4.97 -2.82 9.58
N GLY A 169 3.91 -2.04 9.83
CA GLY A 169 3.86 -1.08 10.94
C GLY A 169 4.94 0.00 10.91
N ILE A 170 5.61 0.20 9.76
CA ILE A 170 6.73 1.14 9.60
C ILE A 170 6.19 2.53 9.27
N HIS A 171 5.63 3.17 10.27
CA HIS A 171 5.16 4.56 10.21
C HIS A 171 5.88 5.41 11.26
N SER A 172 5.95 6.72 11.02
CA SER A 172 6.48 7.72 11.96
C SER A 172 7.96 7.60 12.36
N GLY A 173 8.72 6.65 11.81
CA GLY A 173 10.16 6.50 12.05
C GLY A 173 11.05 6.74 10.83
N PRO A 174 12.38 6.71 10.98
CA PRO A 174 13.33 6.96 9.87
C PRO A 174 13.22 5.91 8.74
N ALA A 175 12.69 4.72 9.04
CA ALA A 175 12.45 3.67 8.07
C ALA A 175 11.17 3.89 7.23
N PHE A 176 10.34 4.91 7.52
CA PHE A 176 9.08 5.18 6.80
C PHE A 176 9.30 5.30 5.27
N LEU A 177 10.19 6.19 4.83
CA LEU A 177 10.41 6.43 3.40
C LEU A 177 11.09 5.24 2.70
N PRO A 178 12.20 4.66 3.23
CA PRO A 178 12.83 3.50 2.59
C PRO A 178 11.87 2.30 2.46
N TRP A 179 11.08 2.02 3.50
CA TRP A 179 10.15 0.89 3.48
C TRP A 179 9.04 1.07 2.44
N HIS A 180 8.40 2.24 2.39
CA HIS A 180 7.35 2.52 1.40
C HIS A 180 7.90 2.59 -0.03
N ARG A 181 9.12 3.11 -0.22
CA ARG A 181 9.81 3.10 -1.52
C ARG A 181 9.94 1.69 -2.06
N GLU A 182 10.42 0.78 -1.20
CA GLU A 182 10.63 -0.62 -1.56
C GLU A 182 9.31 -1.40 -1.74
N LEU A 183 8.26 -1.08 -0.98
CA LEU A 183 6.90 -1.59 -1.19
C LEU A 183 6.38 -1.18 -2.58
N ILE A 184 6.41 0.11 -2.92
CA ILE A 184 5.90 0.62 -4.20
C ILE A 184 6.76 0.13 -5.38
N LYS A 185 8.08 0.00 -5.20
CA LYS A 185 8.97 -0.60 -6.21
C LYS A 185 8.56 -2.04 -6.55
N ARG A 186 8.15 -2.83 -5.55
CA ARG A 186 7.73 -4.24 -5.72
C ARG A 186 6.29 -4.40 -6.19
N PHE A 187 5.47 -3.37 -6.02
CA PHE A 187 4.12 -3.31 -6.57
C PHE A 187 4.11 -3.13 -8.10
N ALA A 188 5.06 -2.35 -8.64
CA ALA A 188 5.06 -1.96 -10.05
C ALA A 188 5.23 -3.12 -11.07
N PRO A 189 6.07 -4.15 -10.82
CA PRO A 189 6.19 -5.33 -11.68
C PRO A 189 4.90 -6.12 -11.94
N ILE A 190 3.92 -6.00 -11.06
CA ILE A 190 2.71 -6.84 -11.06
C ILE A 190 1.73 -6.44 -12.19
N PHE A 191 1.95 -5.29 -12.82
CA PHE A 191 1.11 -4.74 -13.88
C PHE A 191 1.47 -5.19 -15.31
N TYR A 192 2.34 -6.19 -15.47
CA TYR A 192 2.90 -6.63 -16.76
C TYR A 192 2.66 -8.10 -17.04
#